data_AF-A0A1H6TNX2-F1
#
_entry.id   AF-A0A1H6TNX2-F1
#
_cell.length_a   1.000
_cell.length_b   1.000
_cell.length_c   1.000
_cell.angle_alpha   90.00
_cell.angle_beta   90.00
_cell.angle_gamma   90.00
#
_symmetry.space_group_name_H-M   'P 1'
#
loop_
_entity.id
_entity.type
_entity.pdbx_description
1 polymer ?
#
loop_
_entity_poly.entity_id
_entity_poly.type
_entity_poly.pdbx_seq_one_letter_code
_entity_poly.pdbx_strand_id
1 'polypeptide(L)' 'MDSLQLNINLSFQQLLEVVKQLSPAEKLQLNDAIWDEASEIPVEHQKIVLERKQKSKVDPSRMLDWEAALKKLKS' A
#
# COMPACT_ATOMS: atom_id res chain seq x y z
N MET A 1 -27.15 -14.36 13.85
CA MET A 1 -26.73 -13.40 12.80
C MET A 1 -26.61 -14.22 11.53
N ASP A 2 -27.69 -14.34 10.78
CA ASP A 2 -27.74 -15.15 9.56
C ASP A 2 -26.81 -14.53 8.51
N SER A 3 -25.75 -15.25 8.17
CA SER A 3 -24.80 -14.83 7.14
C SER A 3 -25.43 -15.02 5.76
N LEU A 4 -26.01 -13.95 5.22
CA LEU A 4 -26.48 -13.88 3.83
C LEU A 4 -25.28 -14.02 2.89
N GLN A 5 -25.09 -15.22 2.35
CA GLN A 5 -24.13 -15.48 1.28
C GLN A 5 -24.69 -14.97 -0.05
N LEU A 6 -24.51 -13.68 -0.28
CA LEU A 6 -24.87 -12.99 -1.51
C LEU A 6 -23.80 -13.28 -2.56
N ASN A 7 -24.08 -14.24 -3.44
CA ASN A 7 -23.22 -14.58 -4.58
C ASN A 7 -23.43 -13.55 -5.71
N ILE A 8 -23.06 -12.30 -5.46
CA ILE A 8 -23.25 -11.19 -6.42
C ILE A 8 -22.04 -11.18 -7.35
N ASN A 9 -22.28 -11.48 -8.62
CA ASN A 9 -21.27 -11.39 -9.65
C ASN A 9 -21.14 -9.93 -10.11
N LEU A 10 -20.45 -9.11 -9.32
CA LEU A 10 -20.20 -7.70 -9.63
C LEU A 10 -18.95 -7.57 -10.51
N SER A 11 -19.05 -6.80 -11.59
CA SER A 11 -17.87 -6.36 -12.32
C SER A 11 -17.07 -5.36 -11.48
N PHE A 12 -15.77 -5.23 -11.75
CA PHE A 12 -14.92 -4.25 -11.06
C PHE A 12 -15.47 -2.82 -11.16
N GLN A 13 -16.10 -2.46 -12.28
CA GLN A 13 -16.73 -1.15 -12.45
C GLN A 13 -17.93 -0.96 -11.51
N GLN A 14 -18.73 -2.00 -11.29
CA GLN A 14 -19.86 -1.94 -10.36
C GLN A 14 -19.39 -1.85 -8.91
N LEU A 15 -18.32 -2.56 -8.54
CA LEU A 15 -17.68 -2.41 -7.24
C LEU A 15 -17.19 -0.97 -7.01
N LEU A 16 -16.59 -0.35 -8.02
CA LEU A 16 -16.14 1.05 -7.98
C LEU A 16 -17.30 2.02 -7.74
N GLU A 17 -18.43 1.82 -8.41
CA GLU A 17 -19.64 2.63 -8.22
C GLU A 17 -20.17 2.52 -6.78
N VAL A 18 -20.18 1.31 -6.21
CA VAL A 18 -20.58 1.10 -4.80
C VAL A 18 -19.63 1.82 -3.85
N VAL A 19 -18.31 1.70 -4.07
CA VAL A 19 -17.30 2.38 -3.24
C VAL A 19 -17.42 3.89 -3.33
N LYS A 20 -17.77 4.46 -4.49
CA LYS A 20 -18.01 5.91 -4.63
C LYS A 20 -19.18 6.40 -3.79
N GLN A 21 -20.24 5.58 -3.67
CA GLN A 21 -21.46 5.90 -2.93
C GLN A 21 -21.29 5.80 -1.41
N LEU A 22 -20.22 5.17 -0.92
CA LEU A 22 -19.92 5.12 0.51
C LEU A 22 -19.70 6.52 1.09
N SER A 23 -20.12 6.70 2.34
CA SER A 23 -19.82 7.89 3.12
C SER A 23 -18.30 8.01 3.39
N PRO A 24 -17.80 9.21 3.72
CA PRO A 24 -16.38 9.39 4.04
C PRO A 24 -15.89 8.47 5.18
N ALA A 25 -16.72 8.22 6.19
CA ALA A 25 -16.37 7.34 7.30
C ALA A 25 -16.26 5.87 6.88
N GLU A 26 -17.20 5.39 6.07
CA GLU A 26 -17.16 4.02 5.54
C GLU A 26 -16.00 3.80 4.57
N LYS A 27 -15.60 4.83 3.81
CA LYS A 27 -14.40 4.78 2.96
C LYS A 27 -13.12 4.61 3.77
N LEU A 28 -13.03 5.25 4.94
CA LEU A 28 -11.91 5.08 5.85
C LEU A 28 -11.87 3.66 6.41
N GLN A 29 -13.00 3.15 6.89
CA GLN A 29 -13.09 1.77 7.36
C GLN A 29 -12.77 0.74 6.28
N LEU A 30 -13.20 1.00 5.03
CA LEU A 30 -12.84 0.16 3.89
C LEU A 30 -11.35 0.25 3.55
N ASN A 31 -10.74 1.42 3.67
CA ASN A 31 -9.29 1.60 3.51
C ASN A 31 -8.56 0.75 4.54
N ASP A 32 -8.90 0.89 5.82
CA ASP A 32 -8.29 0.14 6.92
C ASP A 32 -8.48 -1.38 6.77
N ALA A 33 -9.61 -1.82 6.19
CA ALA A 33 -9.88 -3.23 5.92
C ALA A 33 -9.16 -3.78 4.68
N ILE A 34 -8.91 -2.94 3.66
CA ILE A 34 -8.17 -3.33 2.45
C ILE A 34 -6.67 -3.34 2.72
N TRP A 35 -6.19 -2.37 3.49
CA TRP A 35 -4.78 -2.23 3.85
C TRP A 35 -4.53 -2.90 5.20
N ASP A 36 -4.15 -4.17 5.14
CA ASP A 36 -3.72 -4.91 6.32
C ASP A 36 -2.45 -4.26 6.91
N GLU A 37 -2.54 -3.77 8.14
CA GLU A 37 -1.41 -3.20 8.89
C GLU A 37 -0.22 -4.16 9.00
N ALA A 38 -0.44 -5.48 8.84
CA ALA A 38 0.63 -6.47 8.85
C ALA A 38 1.55 -6.39 7.62
N SER A 39 1.10 -5.79 6.52
CA SER A 39 1.88 -5.67 5.28
C SER A 39 2.54 -4.29 5.18
N GLU A 40 3.72 -4.14 5.80
CA GLU A 40 4.53 -2.90 5.74
C GLU A 40 4.83 -2.43 4.30
N ILE A 41 4.79 -3.35 3.32
CA ILE A 41 5.01 -3.07 1.90
C ILE A 41 3.97 -3.84 1.08
N PRO A 42 3.12 -3.15 0.28
CA PRO A 42 2.17 -3.81 -0.60
C PRO A 42 2.87 -4.75 -1.58
N VAL A 43 2.26 -5.91 -1.84
CA VAL A 43 2.86 -7.02 -2.61
C VAL A 43 3.34 -6.57 -3.99
N GLU A 44 2.60 -5.66 -4.63
CA GLU A 44 2.92 -5.07 -5.93
C GLU A 44 4.28 -4.34 -5.92
N HIS A 45 4.62 -3.72 -4.78
CA HIS A 45 5.84 -2.94 -4.61
C HIS A 45 7.01 -3.76 -4.04
N GLN A 46 6.74 -4.92 -3.43
CA GLN A 46 7.77 -5.76 -2.80
C GLN A 46 8.91 -6.12 -3.76
N LYS A 47 8.58 -6.48 -5.01
CA LYS A 47 9.60 -6.83 -6.02
C LYS A 47 10.57 -5.67 -6.27
N ILE A 48 10.05 -4.45 -6.39
CA ILE A 48 10.85 -3.24 -6.65
C ILE A 48 11.77 -2.97 -5.44
N VAL A 49 11.24 -3.11 -4.23
CA VAL A 49 12.03 -2.91 -3.00
C VAL A 49 13.14 -3.95 -2.88
N LEU A 50 12.84 -5.22 -3.13
CA LEU A 50 13.83 -6.30 -3.12
C LEU A 50 14.93 -6.09 -4.15
N GLU A 51 14.57 -5.69 -5.38
CA GLU A 51 15.55 -5.37 -6.41
C GLU A 51 16.46 -4.20 -6.02
N ARG A 52 15.89 -3.13 -5.44
CA ARG A 52 16.67 -1.98 -4.96
C ARG A 52 17.62 -2.38 -3.84
N LYS A 53 17.15 -3.19 -2.88
CA LYS A 53 17.95 -3.74 -1.78
C LYS A 53 19.09 -4.62 -2.29
N GLN A 54 18.85 -5.43 -3.31
CA GLN A 54 19.91 -6.26 -3.88
C GLN A 54 20.95 -5.40 -4.60
N LYS A 55 20.50 -4.42 -5.39
CA LYS A 55 21.38 -3.49 -6.11
C LYS A 55 22.29 -2.68 -5.18
N SER A 56 21.78 -2.27 -4.02
CA SER A 56 22.56 -1.52 -3.04
C SER A 56 23.53 -2.39 -2.22
N LYS A 57 23.26 -3.70 -2.07
CA LYS A 57 24.25 -4.64 -1.53
C LYS A 57 25.43 -4.84 -2.47
N VAL A 58 25.18 -4.89 -3.77
CA VAL A 58 26.22 -5.07 -4.80
C VAL A 58 27.02 -3.78 -4.99
N ASP A 59 26.33 -2.63 -4.93
CA ASP A 59 26.94 -1.32 -5.08
C ASP A 59 26.52 -0.40 -3.91
N PRO A 60 27.31 -0.40 -2.80
CA PRO A 60 27.05 0.44 -1.64
C PRO A 60 27.07 1.95 -1.94
N SER A 61 27.71 2.39 -3.04
CA SER A 61 27.75 3.80 -3.43
C SER A 61 26.38 4.35 -3.83
N ARG A 62 25.42 3.47 -4.10
CA ARG A 62 24.01 3.83 -4.38
C ARG A 62 23.24 4.25 -3.15
N MET A 63 23.74 3.95 -1.95
CA MET A 63 23.13 4.42 -0.72
C MET A 63 23.76 5.75 -0.32
N LEU A 64 22.91 6.75 -0.06
CA LEU A 64 23.36 7.98 0.55
C LEU A 64 23.51 7.77 2.05
N ASP A 65 24.56 8.37 2.62
CA ASP A 65 24.71 8.43 4.07
C ASP A 65 23.57 9.25 4.67
N TRP A 66 22.87 8.64 5.63
CA TRP A 66 21.68 9.23 6.23
C TRP A 66 22.00 10.50 7.02
N GLU A 67 23.14 10.56 7.73
CA GLU A 67 23.54 11.73 8.48
C GLU A 67 23.91 12.90 7.56
N ALA A 68 24.60 12.60 6.45
CA ALA A 68 24.95 13.59 5.44
C ALA A 68 23.71 14.12 4.71
N ALA A 69 22.73 13.25 4.42
CA ALA A 69 21.46 13.66 3.81
C ALA A 69 20.62 14.51 4.77
N LEU A 70 20.53 14.12 6.06
CA LEU A 70 19.76 14.84 7.07
C LEU A 70 20.26 16.27 7.29
N LYS A 71 21.58 16.48 7.26
CA LYS A 71 22.19 17.81 7.36
C LYS A 71 21.79 18.73 6.21
N LYS A 72 21.54 18.19 5.01
CA LYS A 72 21.08 18.95 3.84
C LYS A 72 19.58 19.28 3.86
N LEU A 73 18.79 18.57 4.67
CA LEU A 73 17.35 18.80 4.79
C LEU A 73 16.99 19.87 5.84
N LYS A 74 17.91 20.16 6.76
CA LYS A 74 17.71 21.14 7.85
C LYS A 74 18.27 22.53 7.54
N SER A 75 18.72 22.78 6.31
CA SER A 75 19.22 24.08 5.83
C SER A 75 18.17 24.83 5.05
#